data_AF-A0A1S8XTK2-F1
#
_entry.id   AF-A0A1S8XTK2-F1
#
_cell.length_a   1.000
_cell.length_b   1.000
_cell.length_c   1.000
_cell.angle_alpha   90.00
_cell.angle_beta   90.00
_cell.angle_gamma   90.00
#
_symmetry.space_group_name_H-M   'P 1'
#
loop_
_entity.id
_entity.type
_entity.pdbx_description
1 polymer ?
#
loop_
_entity_poly.entity_id
_entity_poly.type
_entity_poly.pdbx_seq_one_letter_code
_entity_poly.pdbx_strand_id
1 'polypeptide(L)'
;MRLPRSSAGWTIAVFGVLALLMGALGLLWPEAQLRMLGFEVPQSRAAGDYTGTFLTASAMASFNMGVYYLLATVTEWRAFYRFTVVFRLVTFTVFTIVVLADVAPGRFFMVALWEGLGAVATAVALHLDARRAAATESGGSAGAEAGAESGVSDAAEPGRQVPAAADSGRPTAASADGASRSAGADR
;
A
#
# COMPACT_ATOMS: atom_id res chain seq x y z
N MET A 1 15.75 3.03 -8.50
CA MET A 1 14.48 2.82 -7.76
C MET A 1 14.74 3.06 -6.28
N ARG A 2 13.91 3.84 -5.58
CA ARG A 2 14.08 4.06 -4.13
C ARG A 2 13.65 2.79 -3.38
N LEU A 3 14.53 2.28 -2.52
CA LEU A 3 14.27 1.08 -1.72
C LEU A 3 13.19 1.35 -0.67
N PRO A 4 12.38 0.35 -0.26
CA PRO A 4 11.38 0.50 0.79
C PRO A 4 12.06 0.94 2.09
N ARG A 5 11.46 1.92 2.78
CA ARG A 5 12.03 2.48 4.01
C ARG A 5 11.52 1.77 5.26
N SER A 6 10.39 1.07 5.15
CA SER A 6 9.72 0.37 6.24
C SER A 6 9.83 -1.15 6.11
N SER A 7 9.76 -1.87 7.24
CA SER A 7 9.76 -3.33 7.23
C SER A 7 8.48 -3.87 6.59
N ALA A 8 7.35 -3.18 6.81
CA ALA A 8 6.09 -3.48 6.14
C ALA A 8 6.20 -3.30 4.61
N GLY A 9 6.84 -2.21 4.16
CA GLY A 9 7.10 -1.94 2.74
C GLY A 9 7.88 -3.07 2.07
N TRP A 10 8.87 -3.66 2.75
CA TRP A 10 9.60 -4.83 2.23
C TRP A 10 8.72 -6.07 2.04
N THR A 11 7.83 -6.36 2.99
CA THR A 11 6.90 -7.49 2.83
C THR A 11 6.00 -7.31 1.60
N ILE A 12 5.45 -6.11 1.42
CA ILE A 12 4.58 -5.79 0.29
C ILE A 12 5.36 -5.77 -1.04
N ALA A 13 6.61 -5.30 -1.04
CA ALA A 13 7.48 -5.32 -2.20
C ALA A 13 7.72 -6.75 -2.69
N VAL A 14 8.07 -7.68 -1.79
CA VAL A 14 8.30 -9.09 -2.13
C VAL A 14 7.04 -9.71 -2.74
N PHE A 15 5.88 -9.50 -2.10
CA PHE A 15 4.62 -9.98 -2.66
C PHE A 15 4.29 -9.36 -4.01
N GLY A 16 4.54 -8.06 -4.18
CA GLY A 16 4.33 -7.35 -5.43
C GLY A 16 5.20 -7.88 -6.57
N VAL A 17 6.49 -8.11 -6.31
CA VAL A 17 7.41 -8.71 -7.28
C VAL A 17 6.96 -10.13 -7.64
N LEU A 18 6.65 -10.97 -6.65
CA LEU A 18 6.20 -12.35 -6.91
C LEU A 18 4.90 -12.37 -7.75
N ALA A 19 3.92 -11.53 -7.41
CA ALA A 19 2.67 -11.41 -8.15
C ALA A 19 2.87 -10.90 -9.58
N LEU A 20 3.77 -9.93 -9.76
CA LEU A 20 4.13 -9.39 -11.08
C LEU A 20 4.80 -10.46 -11.94
N LEU A 21 5.78 -11.18 -11.39
CA LEU A 21 6.52 -12.23 -12.11
C LEU A 21 5.62 -13.41 -12.46
N MET A 22 4.76 -13.85 -11.54
CA MET A 22 3.79 -14.92 -11.84
C MET A 22 2.70 -14.47 -12.80
N GLY A 23 2.25 -13.23 -12.73
CA GLY A 23 1.32 -12.66 -13.71
C GLY A 23 1.95 -12.60 -15.09
N ALA A 24 3.18 -12.09 -15.20
CA ALA A 24 3.92 -12.06 -16.45
C ALA A 24 4.17 -13.47 -17.01
N LEU A 25 4.59 -14.43 -16.17
CA LEU A 25 4.77 -15.83 -16.57
C LEU A 25 3.48 -16.41 -17.17
N GLY A 26 2.33 -16.15 -16.55
CA GLY A 26 1.03 -16.62 -17.05
C GLY A 26 0.59 -16.00 -18.36
N LEU A 27 0.95 -14.74 -18.60
CA LEU A 27 0.65 -14.03 -19.84
C LEU A 27 1.58 -14.46 -20.99
N LEU A 28 2.86 -14.69 -20.70
CA LEU A 28 3.87 -15.06 -21.71
C LEU A 28 3.87 -16.57 -22.01
N TRP A 29 3.76 -17.40 -20.97
CA TRP A 29 3.84 -18.87 -21.05
C TRP A 29 2.75 -19.54 -20.20
N PRO A 30 1.47 -19.43 -20.60
CA PRO A 30 0.34 -20.01 -19.86
C PRO A 30 0.50 -21.51 -19.61
N GLU A 31 1.03 -22.27 -20.58
CA GLU A 31 1.26 -23.71 -20.44
C GLU A 31 2.31 -24.05 -19.37
N ALA A 32 3.36 -23.24 -19.26
CA ALA A 32 4.38 -23.42 -18.22
C ALA A 32 3.76 -23.20 -16.83
N GLN A 33 2.90 -22.18 -16.70
CA GLN A 33 2.19 -21.92 -15.45
C GLN A 33 1.21 -23.04 -15.08
N LEU A 34 0.46 -23.60 -16.06
CA LEU A 34 -0.40 -24.77 -15.81
C LEU A 34 0.40 -25.97 -15.28
N ARG A 35 1.54 -26.28 -15.91
CA ARG A 35 2.41 -27.38 -15.46
C ARG A 35 2.97 -27.14 -14.05
N MET A 36 3.35 -25.91 -13.72
CA MET A 36 3.80 -25.55 -12.37
C MET A 36 2.71 -25.74 -11.32
N LEU A 37 1.46 -25.46 -11.68
CA LEU A 37 0.30 -25.70 -10.82
C LEU A 37 -0.09 -27.20 -10.74
N GLY A 38 0.56 -28.05 -11.52
CA GLY A 38 0.30 -29.49 -11.59
C GLY A 38 -0.90 -29.85 -12.47
N PHE A 39 -1.33 -28.95 -13.36
CA PHE A 39 -2.36 -29.22 -14.35
C PHE A 39 -1.77 -29.81 -15.62
N GLU A 40 -2.51 -30.74 -16.23
CA GLU A 40 -2.19 -31.24 -17.56
C GLU A 40 -2.49 -30.17 -18.62
N VAL A 41 -1.65 -30.13 -19.66
CA VAL A 41 -1.85 -29.23 -20.81
C VAL A 41 -2.37 -30.09 -21.98
N PRO A 42 -3.67 -30.02 -22.31
CA PRO A 42 -4.24 -30.83 -23.38
C PRO A 42 -3.66 -30.45 -24.74
N GLN A 43 -3.41 -31.44 -25.60
CA GLN A 43 -2.99 -31.21 -26.99
C GLN A 43 -4.14 -30.63 -27.84
N SER A 44 -5.38 -30.97 -27.50
CA SER A 44 -6.59 -30.36 -28.06
C SER A 44 -7.56 -30.01 -26.93
N ARG A 45 -8.23 -28.87 -27.05
CA ARG A 45 -9.24 -28.41 -26.10
C ARG A 45 -10.63 -28.66 -26.67
N ALA A 46 -11.52 -29.25 -25.87
CA ALA A 46 -12.91 -29.40 -26.25
C ALA A 46 -13.61 -28.03 -26.33
N ALA A 47 -14.68 -27.95 -27.12
CA ALA A 47 -15.54 -26.77 -27.12
C ALA A 47 -16.10 -26.55 -25.69
N GLY A 48 -15.88 -25.35 -25.14
CA GLY A 48 -16.26 -24.99 -23.77
C GLY A 48 -15.13 -25.11 -22.73
N ASP A 49 -13.93 -25.59 -23.10
CA ASP A 49 -12.77 -25.48 -22.21
C ASP A 49 -12.22 -24.04 -22.20
N TYR A 50 -12.66 -23.26 -21.20
CA TYR A 50 -12.20 -21.89 -20.97
C TYR A 50 -11.02 -21.80 -20.00
N THR A 51 -10.35 -22.91 -19.66
CA THR A 51 -9.23 -22.91 -18.70
C THR A 51 -8.13 -21.94 -19.13
N GLY A 52 -7.81 -21.88 -20.42
CA GLY A 52 -6.85 -20.92 -20.96
C GLY A 52 -7.29 -19.47 -20.74
N THR A 53 -8.55 -19.15 -21.04
CA THR A 53 -9.11 -17.80 -20.83
C THR A 53 -9.11 -17.41 -19.35
N PHE A 54 -9.54 -18.32 -18.46
CA PHE A 54 -9.52 -18.09 -17.01
C PHE A 54 -8.09 -17.90 -16.49
N LEU A 55 -7.13 -18.67 -17.00
CA LEU A 55 -5.72 -18.52 -16.64
C LEU A 55 -5.17 -17.17 -17.08
N THR A 56 -5.42 -16.75 -18.34
CA THR A 56 -4.99 -15.43 -18.83
C THR A 56 -5.60 -14.30 -18.01
N ALA A 57 -6.90 -14.38 -17.69
CA ALA A 57 -7.57 -13.40 -16.84
C ALA A 57 -6.96 -13.36 -15.44
N SER A 58 -6.71 -14.53 -14.84
CA SER A 58 -6.08 -14.64 -13.51
C SER A 58 -4.64 -14.12 -13.51
N ALA A 59 -3.88 -14.41 -14.57
CA ALA A 59 -2.52 -13.92 -14.74
C ALA A 59 -2.48 -12.38 -14.88
N MET A 60 -3.41 -11.80 -15.65
CA MET A 60 -3.53 -10.35 -15.77
C MET A 60 -3.90 -9.70 -14.42
N ALA A 61 -4.81 -10.31 -13.65
CA ALA A 61 -5.17 -9.84 -12.32
C ALA A 61 -3.95 -9.88 -11.37
N SER A 62 -3.16 -10.97 -11.39
CA SER A 62 -1.93 -11.08 -10.61
C SER A 62 -0.89 -10.02 -11.01
N PHE A 63 -0.72 -9.79 -12.32
CA PHE A 63 0.18 -8.76 -12.83
C PHE A 63 -0.21 -7.37 -12.32
N ASN A 64 -1.49 -7.01 -12.45
CA ASN A 64 -2.02 -5.73 -11.98
C ASN A 64 -1.82 -5.55 -10.46
N MET A 65 -2.11 -6.58 -9.67
CA MET A 65 -1.86 -6.56 -8.23
C MET A 65 -0.37 -6.37 -7.90
N GLY A 66 0.52 -7.00 -8.66
CA GLY A 66 1.96 -6.79 -8.55
C GLY A 66 2.34 -5.32 -8.73
N VAL A 67 1.83 -4.68 -9.79
CA VAL A 67 2.06 -3.24 -10.03
C VAL A 67 1.53 -2.37 -8.89
N TYR A 68 0.31 -2.62 -8.42
CA TYR A 68 -0.28 -1.86 -7.32
C TYR A 68 0.52 -1.98 -6.02
N TYR A 69 1.02 -3.18 -5.70
CA TYR A 69 1.83 -3.40 -4.50
C TYR A 69 3.16 -2.69 -4.59
N LEU A 70 3.82 -2.72 -5.74
CA LEU A 70 5.07 -1.99 -5.97
C LEU A 70 4.87 -0.47 -5.92
N LEU A 71 3.79 0.04 -6.51
CA LEU A 71 3.45 1.46 -6.43
C LEU A 71 3.20 1.88 -4.98
N ALA A 72 2.40 1.11 -4.24
CA ALA A 72 2.14 1.35 -2.82
C ALA A 72 3.41 1.26 -1.97
N THR A 73 4.37 0.43 -2.36
CA THR A 73 5.70 0.35 -1.74
C THR A 73 6.48 1.65 -1.97
N VAL A 74 6.54 2.15 -3.20
CA VAL A 74 7.26 3.38 -3.55
C VAL A 74 6.66 4.62 -2.87
N THR A 75 5.33 4.65 -2.71
CA THR A 75 4.63 5.76 -2.07
C THR A 75 4.49 5.62 -0.55
N GLU A 76 4.98 4.53 0.05
CA GLU A 76 4.82 4.20 1.48
C GLU A 76 3.36 4.33 1.96
N TRP A 77 2.41 3.87 1.14
CA TRP A 77 0.98 4.02 1.44
C TRP A 77 0.53 3.04 2.55
N ARG A 78 0.76 3.40 3.82
CA ARG A 78 0.53 2.52 4.97
C ARG A 78 -0.92 2.05 5.14
N ALA A 79 -1.90 2.85 4.71
CA ALA A 79 -3.30 2.45 4.73
C ALA A 79 -3.55 1.27 3.78
N PHE A 80 -2.90 1.27 2.61
CA PHE A 80 -2.94 0.15 1.68
C PHE A 80 -2.34 -1.11 2.28
N TYR A 81 -1.22 -1.02 3.02
CA TYR A 81 -0.61 -2.19 3.67
C TYR A 81 -1.54 -2.84 4.70
N ARG A 82 -2.26 -2.02 5.49
CA ARG A 82 -3.27 -2.51 6.43
C ARG A 82 -4.43 -3.19 5.69
N PHE A 83 -4.87 -2.60 4.59
CA PHE A 83 -5.90 -3.20 3.75
C PHE A 83 -5.46 -4.54 3.16
N THR A 84 -4.20 -4.68 2.74
CA THR A 84 -3.63 -5.95 2.27
C THR A 84 -3.72 -7.05 3.33
N VAL A 85 -3.49 -6.74 4.61
CA VAL A 85 -3.66 -7.73 5.69
C VAL A 85 -5.10 -8.26 5.73
N VAL A 86 -6.09 -7.36 5.68
CA VAL A 86 -7.51 -7.76 5.70
C VAL A 86 -7.83 -8.65 4.50
N PHE A 87 -7.43 -8.23 3.29
CA PHE A 87 -7.72 -9.00 2.09
C PHE A 87 -7.04 -10.37 2.08
N ARG A 88 -5.81 -10.46 2.62
CA ARG A 88 -5.10 -11.74 2.79
C ARG A 88 -5.78 -12.67 3.81
N LEU A 89 -6.40 -12.14 4.84
CA LEU A 89 -7.21 -12.94 5.77
C LEU A 89 -8.50 -13.42 5.10
N VAL A 90 -9.09 -12.61 4.22
CA VAL A 90 -10.24 -13.02 3.39
C VAL A 90 -9.83 -14.16 2.45
N THR A 91 -8.71 -14.05 1.74
CA THR A 91 -8.23 -15.12 0.84
C THR A 91 -7.91 -16.40 1.62
N PHE A 92 -7.23 -16.31 2.77
CA PHE A 92 -7.03 -17.44 3.69
C PHE A 92 -8.36 -18.12 4.06
N THR A 93 -9.36 -17.33 4.44
CA THR A 93 -10.67 -17.83 4.87
C THR A 93 -11.39 -18.52 3.71
N VAL A 94 -11.46 -17.88 2.54
CA VAL A 94 -12.11 -18.44 1.35
C VAL A 94 -11.45 -19.74 0.94
N PHE A 95 -10.11 -19.78 0.78
CA PHE A 95 -9.44 -21.02 0.38
C PHE A 95 -9.60 -22.14 1.42
N THR A 96 -9.61 -21.80 2.70
CA THR A 96 -9.90 -22.78 3.77
C THR A 96 -11.30 -23.36 3.62
N ILE A 97 -12.33 -22.51 3.45
CA ILE A 97 -13.73 -22.95 3.30
C ILE A 97 -13.88 -23.83 2.06
N VAL A 98 -13.34 -23.43 0.92
CA VAL A 98 -13.50 -24.15 -0.36
C VAL A 98 -12.83 -25.53 -0.31
N VAL A 99 -11.72 -25.66 0.44
CA VAL A 99 -11.11 -26.97 0.71
C VAL A 99 -11.95 -27.80 1.68
N LEU A 100 -12.41 -27.22 2.79
CA LEU A 100 -13.24 -27.94 3.78
C LEU A 100 -14.61 -28.36 3.22
N ALA A 101 -15.09 -27.67 2.18
CA ALA A 101 -16.33 -28.00 1.47
C ALA A 101 -16.13 -28.98 0.31
N ASP A 102 -14.93 -29.56 0.14
CA ASP A 102 -14.56 -30.49 -0.94
C ASP A 102 -14.76 -29.92 -2.38
N VAL A 103 -14.82 -28.60 -2.50
CA VAL A 103 -14.91 -27.91 -3.81
C VAL A 103 -13.54 -27.76 -4.46
N ALA A 104 -12.48 -27.59 -3.65
CA ALA A 104 -11.10 -27.50 -4.11
C ALA A 104 -10.24 -28.65 -3.56
N PRO A 105 -9.21 -29.10 -4.31
CA PRO A 105 -8.29 -30.13 -3.83
C PRO A 105 -7.56 -29.71 -2.55
N GLY A 106 -7.32 -30.65 -1.62
CA GLY A 106 -6.67 -30.37 -0.33
C GLY A 106 -5.31 -29.64 -0.41
N ARG A 107 -4.57 -29.77 -1.52
CA ARG A 107 -3.34 -29.01 -1.77
C ARG A 107 -3.56 -27.48 -1.77
N PHE A 108 -4.78 -27.00 -2.06
CA PHE A 108 -5.13 -25.58 -1.97
C PHE A 108 -5.10 -25.04 -0.54
N PHE A 109 -5.13 -25.91 0.47
CA PHE A 109 -4.93 -25.48 1.85
C PHE A 109 -3.53 -24.88 2.07
N MET A 110 -2.52 -25.32 1.30
CA MET A 110 -1.18 -24.71 1.33
C MET A 110 -1.21 -23.27 0.84
N VAL A 111 -2.07 -22.96 -0.14
CA VAL A 111 -2.29 -21.59 -0.62
C VAL A 111 -2.96 -20.76 0.48
N ALA A 112 -3.96 -21.31 1.16
CA ALA A 112 -4.55 -20.64 2.33
C ALA A 112 -3.48 -20.32 3.37
N LEU A 113 -2.72 -21.33 3.82
CA LEU A 113 -1.69 -21.15 4.83
C LEU A 113 -0.65 -20.09 4.43
N TRP A 114 -0.25 -20.07 3.16
CA TRP A 114 0.64 -19.04 2.61
C TRP A 114 0.05 -17.63 2.75
N GLU A 115 -1.22 -17.46 2.40
CA GLU A 115 -1.92 -16.17 2.52
C GLU A 115 -2.02 -15.71 3.99
N GLY A 116 -2.33 -16.64 4.90
CA GLY A 116 -2.37 -16.38 6.34
C GLY A 116 -1.00 -15.99 6.91
N LEU A 117 0.06 -16.72 6.55
CA LEU A 117 1.43 -16.38 6.96
C LEU A 117 1.86 -15.01 6.43
N GLY A 118 1.52 -14.69 5.18
CA GLY A 118 1.77 -13.37 4.60
C GLY A 118 1.03 -12.25 5.34
N ALA A 119 -0.23 -12.47 5.72
CA ALA A 119 -1.02 -11.51 6.51
C ALA A 119 -0.35 -11.25 7.87
N VAL A 120 0.06 -12.32 8.57
CA VAL A 120 0.75 -12.21 9.86
C VAL A 120 2.08 -11.47 9.72
N ALA A 121 2.89 -11.82 8.72
CA ALA A 121 4.18 -11.17 8.48
C ALA A 121 4.02 -9.65 8.27
N THR A 122 3.08 -9.23 7.40
CA THR A 122 2.81 -7.81 7.17
C THR A 122 2.22 -7.12 8.40
N ALA A 123 1.32 -7.76 9.14
CA ALA A 123 0.75 -7.19 10.37
C ALA A 123 1.80 -6.97 11.45
N VAL A 124 2.69 -7.95 11.66
CA VAL A 124 3.82 -7.85 12.59
C VAL A 124 4.76 -6.72 12.17
N ALA A 125 5.11 -6.64 10.88
CA ALA A 125 5.96 -5.57 10.36
C ALA A 125 5.36 -4.18 10.59
N LEU A 126 4.05 -4.01 10.33
CA LEU A 126 3.34 -2.75 10.60
C LEU A 126 3.35 -2.38 12.09
N HIS A 127 3.19 -3.36 12.97
CA HIS A 127 3.23 -3.16 14.42
C HIS A 127 4.62 -2.74 14.91
N LEU A 128 5.67 -3.38 14.41
CA LEU A 128 7.05 -3.03 14.73
C LEU A 128 7.41 -1.62 14.23
N ASP A 129 6.99 -1.27 13.01
CA ASP A 129 7.23 0.06 12.46
C ASP A 129 6.46 1.16 13.23
N ALA A 130 5.26 0.87 13.75
CA ALA A 130 4.52 1.80 14.61
C ALA A 130 5.20 2.01 15.97
N ARG A 131 5.71 0.94 16.59
CA ARG A 131 6.46 1.02 17.86
C ARG A 131 7.74 1.84 17.73
N ARG A 132 8.48 1.67 16.62
CA ARG A 132 9.71 2.43 16.35
C ARG A 132 9.44 3.93 16.18
N ALA A 133 8.33 4.29 15.52
CA ALA A 133 7.91 5.68 15.38
C ALA A 133 7.60 6.32 16.74
N ALA A 134 6.79 5.66 17.58
CA ALA A 134 6.44 6.15 18.90
C ALA A 134 7.66 6.35 19.82
N ALA A 135 8.62 5.42 19.80
CA ALA A 135 9.86 5.54 20.58
C ALA A 135 10.73 6.74 20.17
N THR A 136 10.69 7.11 18.88
CA THR A 136 11.44 8.28 18.37
C THR A 136 10.81 9.59 18.84
N GLU A 137 9.47 9.67 18.89
CA GLU A 137 8.73 10.84 19.40
C GLU A 137 8.93 11.06 20.90
N SER A 138 8.97 9.99 21.71
CA SER A 138 9.23 10.09 23.16
C SER A 138 10.68 10.45 23.49
N GLY A 139 11.66 10.04 22.67
CA GLY A 139 13.07 10.40 22.86
C GLY A 139 13.37 11.87 22.51
N GLY A 140 12.64 12.44 21.53
CA GLY A 140 12.78 13.84 21.13
C GLY A 140 12.22 14.84 22.12
N SER A 141 11.20 14.46 22.90
CA SER A 141 10.57 15.32 23.92
C SER A 141 11.44 15.45 25.17
N ALA A 142 12.09 14.37 25.62
CA ALA A 142 13.03 14.41 26.75
C ALA A 142 14.31 15.24 26.47
N GLY A 143 14.76 15.32 25.22
CA GLY A 143 15.92 16.12 24.82
C GLY A 143 15.63 17.62 24.69
N ALA A 144 14.37 18.00 24.43
CA ALA A 144 13.97 19.40 24.27
C ALA A 144 13.78 20.11 25.63
N GLU A 145 13.31 19.41 26.67
CA GLU A 145 13.16 19.96 28.01
C GLU A 145 14.52 20.22 28.70
N ALA A 146 15.52 19.36 28.46
CA ALA A 146 16.87 19.54 29.02
C ALA A 146 17.65 20.73 28.40
N GLY A 147 17.24 21.23 27.22
CA GLY A 147 17.84 22.40 26.57
C GLY A 147 17.21 23.74 26.96
N ALA A 148 16.04 23.73 27.60
CA ALA A 148 15.31 24.94 27.99
C ALA A 148 15.70 25.48 29.38
N GLU A 149 16.21 24.62 30.28
CA GLU A 149 16.60 25.04 31.64
C GLU A 149 18.02 25.64 31.75
N SER A 150 18.87 25.56 30.71
CA SER A 150 20.24 26.08 30.76
C SER A 150 20.43 27.51 30.22
N GLY A 151 19.34 28.28 30.05
CA GLY A 151 19.33 29.54 29.31
C GLY A 151 18.90 30.80 30.06
N VAL A 152 18.87 30.81 31.41
CA VAL A 152 18.50 32.01 32.19
C VAL A 152 19.50 32.28 33.31
N SER A 153 20.53 33.06 33.01
CA SER A 153 21.34 33.95 33.87
C SER A 153 22.39 34.55 32.91
N ASP A 154 22.59 35.84 32.68
CA ASP A 154 22.48 37.04 33.51
C ASP A 154 22.69 38.25 32.55
N ALA A 155 21.94 39.35 32.72
CA ALA A 155 22.35 40.74 32.46
C ALA A 155 21.13 41.68 32.32
N ALA A 156 20.91 42.47 33.37
CA ALA A 156 19.94 43.56 33.44
C ALA A 156 20.47 44.88 32.83
N GLU A 157 19.66 45.48 31.92
CA GLU A 157 19.23 46.90 31.75
C GLU A 157 20.19 48.12 31.88
N PRO A 158 19.81 49.39 31.52
CA PRO A 158 18.68 49.93 30.72
C PRO A 158 19.05 51.07 29.72
N GLY A 159 18.17 51.48 28.80
CA GLY A 159 18.43 52.65 27.93
C GLY A 159 17.39 53.10 26.89
N ARG A 160 16.23 53.60 27.35
CA ARG A 160 15.45 54.79 26.88
C ARG A 160 15.04 55.01 25.39
N GLN A 161 13.70 55.03 25.20
CA GLN A 161 12.81 55.96 24.46
C GLN A 161 12.60 55.95 22.91
N VAL A 162 11.40 55.44 22.57
CA VAL A 162 10.33 55.67 21.53
C VAL A 162 10.05 57.18 21.21
N PRO A 163 9.29 57.68 20.17
CA PRO A 163 8.30 57.06 19.24
C PRO A 163 8.26 57.52 17.74
N ALA A 164 7.24 56.97 17.02
CA ALA A 164 6.38 57.59 15.98
C ALA A 164 6.67 57.16 14.53
N ALA A 165 5.74 56.87 13.62
CA ALA A 165 4.28 56.97 13.58
C ALA A 165 3.75 56.11 12.40
N ALA A 166 2.46 55.75 12.48
CA ALA A 166 1.47 55.67 11.40
C ALA A 166 1.67 54.67 10.24
N ASP A 167 0.66 54.24 9.50
CA ASP A 167 -0.79 54.02 9.65
C ASP A 167 -1.22 53.50 8.27
N SER A 168 -2.29 52.71 8.23
CA SER A 168 -3.23 52.57 7.11
C SER A 168 -2.79 51.85 5.83
N GLY A 169 -3.60 50.87 5.40
CA GLY A 169 -3.63 50.51 3.98
C GLY A 169 -4.03 49.08 3.62
N ARG A 170 -5.12 48.54 4.18
CA ARG A 170 -5.87 47.44 3.53
C ARG A 170 -7.16 48.03 2.95
N PRO A 171 -7.41 47.82 1.66
CA PRO A 171 -8.66 47.16 1.23
C PRO A 171 -8.39 46.28 -0.02
N THR A 172 -9.22 45.38 -0.55
CA THR A 172 -10.58 44.88 -0.31
C THR A 172 -10.75 43.63 -1.17
N ALA A 173 -11.70 42.78 -0.79
CA ALA A 173 -12.23 41.70 -1.60
C ALA A 173 -12.85 42.19 -2.92
N ALA A 174 -12.82 41.33 -3.94
CA ALA A 174 -13.81 41.31 -5.01
C ALA A 174 -14.17 39.86 -5.33
N SER A 175 -15.36 39.44 -4.89
CA SER A 175 -16.11 38.34 -5.47
C SER A 175 -17.13 38.93 -6.46
N ALA A 176 -17.24 38.34 -7.64
CA ALA A 176 -18.43 38.28 -8.49
C ALA A 176 -18.05 37.42 -9.70
N ASP A 177 -18.56 36.20 -9.80
CA ASP A 177 -19.85 35.84 -10.41
C ASP A 177 -19.84 35.85 -11.94
N GLY A 178 -20.35 34.75 -12.50
CA GLY A 178 -20.92 34.73 -13.84
C GLY A 178 -20.13 33.95 -14.89
N ALA A 179 -20.49 32.68 -15.07
CA ALA A 179 -21.23 32.24 -16.28
C ALA A 179 -21.03 30.74 -16.54
N SER A 180 -21.99 29.96 -16.04
CA SER A 180 -22.45 28.73 -16.67
C SER A 180 -22.70 28.92 -18.16
N ARG A 181 -22.08 28.09 -19.01
CA ARG A 181 -22.62 27.71 -20.32
C ARG A 181 -22.47 26.22 -20.56
N SER A 182 -23.61 25.56 -20.45
CA SER A 182 -23.95 24.32 -21.15
C SER A 182 -23.91 24.53 -22.67
N ALA A 183 -23.27 23.61 -23.39
CA ALA A 183 -23.60 23.21 -24.76
C ALA A 183 -22.98 21.80 -24.92
N GLY A 184 -23.78 20.74 -25.02
CA GLY A 184 -24.33 20.26 -26.30
C GLY A 184 -23.30 19.31 -26.93
N ALA A 185 -23.41 18.00 -26.73
CA ALA A 185 -24.12 17.09 -27.63
C ALA A 185 -23.73 17.35 -29.10
N ASP A 186 -22.81 16.52 -29.61
CA ASP A 186 -22.90 15.82 -30.90
C ASP A 186 -21.50 15.41 -31.40
N ARG A 187 -21.23 14.10 -31.35
CA ARG A 187 -20.72 13.24 -32.44
C ARG A 187 -20.24 11.89 -31.93
#